data_AF-Q2VP61-F1
#
_entry.id   AF-Q2VP61-F1
#
_cell.length_a   1.000
_cell.length_b   1.000
_cell.length_c   1.000
_cell.angle_alpha   90.00
_cell.angle_beta   90.00
_cell.angle_gamma   90.00
#
_symmetry.space_group_name_H-M   'P 1'
#
loop_
_entity.id
_entity.type
_entity.pdbx_description
1 polymer ?
#
loop_
_entity_poly.entity_id
_entity_poly.type
_entity_poly.pdbx_seq_one_letter_code
_entity_poly.pdbx_strand_id
1 'polypeptide(L)'
;MRLEGLLQEVCREFDCSDGQIREKGRKRNKTRAIAIYMARDLTGLSCKDLGSYFGGVCGASITMNYNRIAGEIARNRRLKGRSNSIKNRLLKSDVTNT
;
A
#
# COMPACT_ATOMS: atom_id res chain seq x y z
N MET A 1 -12.49 -3.10 3.70
CA MET A 1 -11.48 -2.06 3.99
C MET A 1 -11.50 -0.98 2.91
N ARG A 2 -11.55 0.31 3.28
CA ARG A 2 -11.51 1.44 2.32
C ARG A 2 -10.06 1.81 1.96
N LEU A 3 -9.80 2.05 0.68
CA LEU A 3 -8.45 2.34 0.17
C LEU A 3 -7.87 3.66 0.73
N GLU A 4 -8.72 4.67 0.91
CA GLU A 4 -8.35 5.96 1.50
C GLU A 4 -7.80 5.82 2.93
N GLY A 5 -8.49 5.06 3.79
CA GLY A 5 -8.05 4.82 5.16
C GLY A 5 -6.73 4.05 5.23
N LEU A 6 -6.53 3.08 4.33
CA LEU A 6 -5.26 2.39 4.19
C LEU A 6 -4.14 3.37 3.81
N LEU A 7 -4.36 4.24 2.83
CA LEU A 7 -3.33 5.20 2.40
C LEU A 7 -2.95 6.17 3.51
N GLN A 8 -3.92 6.66 4.28
CA GLN A 8 -3.65 7.52 5.43
C GLN A 8 -2.74 6.83 6.45
N GLU A 9 -2.99 5.56 6.76
CA GLU A 9 -2.16 4.80 7.68
C GLU A 9 -0.76 4.50 7.13
N VAL A 10 -0.61 4.32 5.81
CA VAL A 10 0.70 4.20 5.15
C VAL A 10 1.45 5.54 5.22
N CYS A 11 0.79 6.66 4.89
CA CYS A 11 1.36 8.00 4.98
C CYS A 11 1.87 8.30 6.39
N ARG A 12 1.05 8.00 7.41
CA ARG A 12 1.41 8.19 8.82
C ARG A 12 2.58 7.31 9.24
N GLU A 13 2.58 6.04 8.85
CA GLU A 13 3.65 5.12 9.22
C GLU A 13 4.98 5.53 8.59
N PHE A 14 4.98 5.92 7.31
CA PHE A 14 6.18 6.15 6.51
C PHE A 14 6.59 7.60 6.35
N ASP A 15 5.90 8.52 7.03
CA ASP A 15 6.12 9.97 6.96
C ASP A 15 6.17 10.47 5.51
N CYS A 16 5.07 10.24 4.78
CA CYS A 16 4.94 10.67 3.39
C CYS A 16 3.58 11.31 3.12
N SER A 17 3.49 12.09 2.04
CA SER A 17 2.24 12.68 1.59
C SER A 17 1.46 11.76 0.64
N ASP A 18 0.15 12.01 0.53
CA ASP A 18 -0.73 11.30 -0.39
C ASP A 18 -0.29 11.47 -1.85
N GLY A 19 0.16 12.66 -2.24
CA GLY A 19 0.73 12.92 -3.57
C GLY A 19 1.96 12.06 -3.87
N GLN A 20 2.82 11.81 -2.88
CA GLN A 20 3.93 10.87 -3.05
C GLN A 20 3.43 9.44 -3.33
N ILE A 21 2.26 9.04 -2.85
CA ILE A 21 1.72 7.72 -3.13
C ILE A 21 0.97 7.68 -4.46
N ARG A 22 0.13 8.68 -4.79
CA ARG A 22 -0.77 8.63 -5.96
C ARG A 22 -0.15 9.05 -7.27
N GLU A 23 0.82 9.96 -7.26
CA GLU A 23 1.42 10.48 -8.47
C GLU A 23 2.36 9.46 -9.13
N LYS A 24 2.22 9.30 -10.45
CA LYS A 24 3.16 8.53 -11.27
C LYS A 24 4.45 9.33 -11.52
N GLY A 25 5.51 8.64 -11.95
CA GLY A 25 6.74 9.27 -12.45
C GLY A 25 7.86 9.49 -11.43
N ARG A 26 7.60 9.31 -10.13
CA ARG A 26 8.64 9.40 -9.09
C ARG A 26 9.54 8.16 -9.10
N LYS A 27 10.82 8.33 -9.45
CA LYS A 27 11.83 7.27 -9.48
C LYS A 27 12.06 6.69 -8.08
N ARG A 28 12.16 5.36 -7.98
CA ARG A 28 12.47 4.62 -6.73
C ARG A 28 11.51 4.90 -5.56
N ASN A 29 10.24 5.16 -5.85
CA ASN A 29 9.25 5.42 -4.82
C ASN A 29 8.83 4.13 -4.08
N LYS A 30 9.52 3.87 -2.97
CA LYS A 30 9.30 2.68 -2.15
C LYS A 30 7.97 2.73 -1.41
N THR A 31 7.58 3.90 -0.89
CA THR A 31 6.36 4.06 -0.11
C THR A 31 5.11 3.80 -0.96
N ARG A 32 5.09 4.33 -2.18
CA ARG A 32 4.04 3.99 -3.16
C ARG A 32 3.94 2.50 -3.44
N ALA A 33 5.07 1.82 -3.58
CA ALA A 33 5.05 0.38 -3.82
C ALA A 33 4.54 -0.42 -2.61
N ILE A 34 4.86 0.03 -1.39
CA ILE A 34 4.29 -0.53 -0.15
C ILE A 34 2.78 -0.32 -0.10
N ALA A 35 2.31 0.88 -0.45
CA ALA A 35 0.88 1.18 -0.56
C ALA A 35 0.17 0.26 -1.59
N ILE A 36 0.76 0.08 -2.77
CA ILE A 36 0.25 -0.84 -3.80
C ILE A 36 0.17 -2.28 -3.28
N TYR A 37 1.23 -2.74 -2.60
CA TYR A 37 1.27 -4.08 -2.01
C TYR A 37 0.13 -4.27 -1.00
N MET A 38 -0.02 -3.35 -0.04
CA MET A 38 -1.05 -3.45 0.99
C MET A 38 -2.45 -3.30 0.40
N ALA A 39 -2.64 -2.41 -0.58
CA ALA A 39 -3.92 -2.20 -1.23
C ALA A 39 -4.40 -3.49 -1.90
N ARG A 40 -3.50 -4.16 -2.63
CA ARG A 40 -3.81 -5.45 -3.25
C ARG A 40 -4.09 -6.54 -2.22
N ASP A 41 -3.34 -6.59 -1.13
CA ASP A 41 -3.44 -7.62 -0.10
C ASP A 41 -4.69 -7.47 0.79
N LEU A 42 -5.20 -6.24 0.98
CA LEU A 42 -6.22 -5.94 1.99
C LEU A 42 -7.57 -5.49 1.44
N THR A 43 -7.62 -5.00 0.19
CA THR A 43 -8.89 -4.46 -0.38
C THR A 43 -9.57 -5.42 -1.36
N GLY A 44 -8.86 -6.41 -1.91
CA GLY A 44 -9.40 -7.32 -2.92
C GLY A 44 -9.65 -6.67 -4.31
N LEU A 45 -9.28 -5.39 -4.49
CA LEU A 45 -9.44 -4.70 -5.77
C LEU A 45 -8.61 -5.33 -6.90
N SER A 46 -9.13 -5.25 -8.12
CA SER A 46 -8.42 -5.75 -9.29
C SER A 46 -7.15 -4.93 -9.57
N CYS A 47 -6.16 -5.53 -10.23
CA CYS A 47 -4.96 -4.80 -10.65
C CYS A 47 -5.28 -3.63 -11.59
N LYS A 48 -6.39 -3.69 -12.33
CA LYS A 48 -6.86 -2.60 -13.21
C LYS A 48 -7.37 -1.42 -12.39
N ASP A 49 -8.17 -1.69 -11.36
CA ASP A 49 -8.75 -0.64 -10.51
C ASP A 49 -7.67 0.02 -9.66
N LEU A 50 -6.77 -0.77 -9.07
CA LEU A 50 -5.58 -0.26 -8.38
C LEU A 50 -4.71 0.57 -9.33
N GLY A 51 -4.51 0.08 -10.57
CA GLY A 51 -3.78 0.81 -11.60
C GLY A 51 -4.36 2.20 -11.87
N SER A 52 -5.67 2.27 -12.03
CA SER A 52 -6.41 3.52 -12.25
C SER A 52 -6.24 4.47 -11.07
N TYR A 53 -6.37 3.95 -9.85
CA TYR A 53 -6.22 4.73 -8.63
C TYR A 53 -4.81 5.29 -8.42
N PHE A 54 -3.78 4.47 -8.62
CA PHE A 54 -2.39 4.90 -8.54
C PHE A 54 -1.95 5.60 -9.83
N GLY A 55 -2.64 6.65 -10.26
CA GLY A 55 -2.20 7.51 -11.36
C GLY A 55 -2.16 6.84 -12.73
N GLY A 56 -3.04 5.88 -13.00
CA GLY A 56 -3.21 5.26 -14.32
C GLY A 56 -2.06 4.34 -14.74
N VAL A 57 -1.49 3.56 -13.80
CA VAL A 57 -0.49 2.54 -14.13
C VAL A 57 -1.13 1.23 -14.60
N CYS A 58 -0.43 0.48 -15.44
CA CYS A 58 -0.96 -0.80 -15.94
C CYS A 58 -0.97 -1.89 -14.85
N GLY A 59 -1.86 -2.87 -15.00
CA GLY A 59 -1.98 -4.00 -14.04
C GLY A 59 -0.69 -4.81 -13.88
N ALA A 60 0.14 -4.91 -14.94
CA ALA A 60 1.46 -5.53 -14.85
C ALA A 60 2.40 -4.77 -13.90
N SER A 61 2.38 -3.44 -13.92
CA SER A 61 3.15 -2.61 -12.97
C SER A 61 2.68 -2.81 -11.53
N ILE A 62 1.38 -3.00 -11.31
CA ILE A 62 0.84 -3.35 -9.99
C ILE A 62 1.40 -4.70 -9.52
N THR A 63 1.38 -5.72 -10.39
CA THR A 63 1.93 -7.04 -10.06
C THR A 63 3.43 -7.03 -9.78
N MET A 64 4.21 -6.31 -10.58
CA MET A 64 5.66 -6.19 -10.33
C MET A 64 5.95 -5.51 -8.99
N ASN A 65 5.23 -4.43 -8.64
CA ASN A 65 5.41 -3.77 -7.35
C ASN A 65 5.01 -4.68 -6.18
N TYR A 66 3.89 -5.39 -6.31
CA TYR A 66 3.45 -6.36 -5.32
C TYR A 66 4.51 -7.42 -5.05
N ASN A 67 5.01 -8.11 -6.09
CA ASN A 67 6.01 -9.17 -5.94
C ASN A 67 7.32 -8.65 -5.34
N ARG A 68 7.77 -7.46 -5.77
CA ARG A 68 8.98 -6.83 -5.24
C ARG A 68 8.87 -6.57 -3.73
N ILE A 69 7.77 -5.98 -3.29
CA ILE A 69 7.58 -5.63 -1.88
C ILE A 69 7.27 -6.88 -1.04
N ALA A 70 6.52 -7.85 -1.54
CA ALA A 70 6.30 -9.13 -0.88
C ALA A 70 7.64 -9.83 -0.57
N GLY A 71 8.53 -9.92 -1.56
CA GLY A 71 9.88 -10.47 -1.38
C GLY A 71 10.77 -9.64 -0.46
N GLU A 72 10.53 -8.33 -0.34
CA GLU A 72 11.24 -7.47 0.61
C GLU A 72 10.73 -7.66 2.05
N ILE A 73 9.42 -7.70 2.26
CA ILE A 73 8.78 -7.96 3.56
C ILE A 73 9.22 -9.32 4.11
N ALA A 74 9.33 -10.33 3.26
CA ALA A 74 9.80 -11.66 3.67
C ALA A 74 11.22 -11.63 4.25
N ARG A 75 12.10 -10.73 3.77
CA ARG A 75 13.52 -10.67 4.14
C ARG A 75 13.86 -9.55 5.14
N ASN A 76 13.02 -8.52 5.24
CA ASN A 76 13.27 -7.34 6.05
C ASN A 76 12.32 -7.30 7.26
N ARG A 77 12.81 -7.70 8.44
CA ARG A 77 12.04 -7.73 9.69
C ARG A 77 11.47 -6.36 10.06
N ARG A 78 12.22 -5.27 9.83
CA ARG A 78 11.75 -3.90 10.13
C ARG A 78 10.56 -3.53 9.24
N LEU A 79 10.65 -3.80 7.94
CA LEU A 79 9.56 -3.53 7.01
C LEU A 79 8.32 -4.38 7.31
N LYS A 80 8.53 -5.66 7.65
CA LYS A 80 7.45 -6.57 8.08
C LYS A 80 6.75 -6.05 9.34
N GLY A 81 7.52 -5.64 10.36
CA GLY A 81 6.98 -5.08 11.60
C GLY A 81 6.10 -3.85 11.34
N ARG A 82 6.60 -2.87 10.58
CA ARG A 82 5.84 -1.67 10.20
C ARG A 82 4.58 -2.01 9.40
N SER A 83 4.67 -2.96 8.49
CA SER A 83 3.52 -3.43 7.70
C SER A 83 2.44 -4.08 8.57
N ASN A 84 2.85 -4.88 9.55
CA ASN A 84 1.95 -5.49 10.52
C ASN A 84 1.31 -4.42 11.44
N SER A 85 2.06 -3.40 11.85
CA SER A 85 1.52 -2.29 12.63
C SER A 85 0.39 -1.57 11.90
N ILE A 86 0.55 -1.29 10.59
CA ILE A 86 -0.51 -0.71 9.76
C ILE A 86 -1.74 -1.64 9.74
N LYS A 87 -1.54 -2.93 9.44
CA LYS A 87 -2.64 -3.92 9.42
C LYS A 87 -3.40 -3.96 10.74
N ASN A 88 -2.69 -3.96 11.86
CA ASN A 88 -3.30 -3.98 13.20
C ASN A 88 -4.11 -2.72 13.50
N ARG A 89 -3.64 -1.53 13.08
CA ARG A 89 -4.39 -0.27 13.27
C ARG A 89 -5.66 -0.24 12.41
N LEU A 90 -5.60 -0.75 11.19
CA LEU A 90 -6.76 -0.84 10.30
C LEU A 90 -7.82 -1.79 10.87
N LEU A 91 -7.42 -2.98 11.33
CA LEU A 91 -8.34 -3.93 11.96
C LEU A 91 -9.02 -3.36 13.20
N LYS A 92 -8.28 -2.66 14.07
CA LYS A 92 -8.87 -2.00 15.25
C LYS A 92 -9.88 -0.93 14.87
N SER A 93 -9.59 -0.15 13.83
CA SER A 93 -10.46 0.94 13.35
C SER A 93 -11.75 0.41 12.72
N ASP A 94 -11.71 -0.75 12.08
CA ASP A 94 -12.90 -1.43 11.53
C ASP A 94 -13.79 -2.02 12.65
N VAL A 95 -13.18 -2.47 13.77
CA VAL A 95 -13.91 -3.04 14.92
C VAL A 95 -14.61 -1.97 15.76
N THR A 96 -14.04 -0.77 15.91
CA THR A 96 -14.62 0.30 16.74
C THR A 96 -15.79 1.05 16.09
N ASN A 97 -16.12 0.75 14.83
CA ASN A 97 -17.24 1.36 14.09
C ASN A 97 -18.46 0.43 14.00
N THR A 98 -18.54 -0.60 14.84
CA THR A 98 -19.70 -1.50 15.00
C THR A 98 -20.22 -1.39 16.43
#